data_AF-A0A6N4WT91-F1
#
_entry.id   AF-A0A6N4WT91-F1
#
_cell.length_a   1.000
_cell.length_b   1.000
_cell.length_c   1.000
_cell.angle_alpha   90.00
_cell.angle_beta   90.00
_cell.angle_gamma   90.00
#
_symmetry.space_group_name_H-M   'P 1'
#
loop_
_entity.id
_entity.type
_entity.pdbx_description
1 polymer ?
#
loop_
_entity_poly.entity_id
_entity_poly.type
_entity_poly.pdbx_seq_one_letter_code
_entity_poly.pdbx_strand_id
1 'polypeptide(L)'
;MKKILILLLAISSSCFAVEIKLSETDEAKADRREKAFEDWIPMAENQVQFDQLVDEENKFPIFSIREYPKIRSIFIDRPKGANFWTFASMTENELLEKEKKHTNEGYVLIALTSHKNQSDEIRYWATWVNQSREREVMRELRRLGITQAEIETD
;
A
#
# COMPACT_ATOMS: atom_id res chain seq x y z
N MET A 1 -63.96 -3.32 5.07
CA MET A 1 -62.71 -3.17 5.84
C MET A 1 -61.54 -3.52 4.92
N LYS A 2 -60.70 -2.52 4.62
CA LYS A 2 -59.57 -2.59 3.66
C LYS A 2 -58.41 -3.36 4.29
N LYS A 3 -57.91 -4.41 3.62
CA LYS A 3 -56.65 -5.07 3.96
C LYS A 3 -55.53 -4.33 3.23
N ILE A 4 -54.73 -3.56 3.96
CA ILE A 4 -53.53 -2.91 3.42
C ILE A 4 -52.39 -3.92 3.59
N LEU A 5 -51.86 -4.41 2.47
CA LEU A 5 -50.67 -5.24 2.41
C LEU A 5 -49.48 -4.27 2.19
N ILE A 6 -48.71 -4.00 3.24
CA ILE A 6 -47.45 -3.24 3.12
C ILE A 6 -46.36 -4.23 2.74
N LEU A 7 -46.04 -4.28 1.44
CA LEU A 7 -44.86 -4.97 0.93
C LEU A 7 -43.65 -4.06 1.18
N LEU A 8 -42.98 -4.24 2.31
CA LEU A 8 -41.69 -3.61 2.59
C LEU A 8 -40.64 -4.28 1.70
N LEU A 9 -40.33 -3.63 0.57
CA LEU A 9 -39.07 -3.82 -0.15
C LEU A 9 -37.94 -3.38 0.78
N ALA A 10 -37.44 -4.32 1.58
CA ALA A 10 -36.10 -4.22 2.14
C ALA A 10 -35.13 -4.39 0.96
N ILE A 11 -34.82 -3.27 0.30
CA ILE A 11 -33.58 -3.16 -0.48
C ILE A 11 -32.49 -3.26 0.58
N SER A 12 -31.96 -4.46 0.77
CA SER A 12 -30.75 -4.68 1.54
C SER A 12 -29.64 -3.95 0.80
N SER A 13 -29.39 -2.71 1.21
CA SER A 13 -28.11 -2.07 0.99
C SER A 13 -27.09 -2.94 1.69
N SER A 14 -26.51 -3.88 0.94
CA SER A 14 -25.26 -4.54 1.30
C SER A 14 -24.23 -3.42 1.46
N CYS A 15 -24.10 -2.91 2.68
CA CYS A 15 -22.98 -2.08 3.04
C CYS A 15 -21.81 -3.06 3.09
N PHE A 16 -21.18 -3.25 1.93
CA PHE A 16 -19.93 -3.99 1.83
C PHE A 16 -18.92 -3.23 2.68
N ALA A 17 -18.61 -3.79 3.85
CA ALA A 17 -17.58 -3.26 4.70
C ALA A 17 -16.25 -3.57 4.01
N VAL A 18 -15.45 -2.53 3.79
CA VAL A 18 -14.09 -2.70 3.28
C VAL A 18 -13.15 -2.56 4.47
N GLU A 19 -12.42 -3.63 4.77
CA GLU A 19 -11.39 -3.60 5.82
C GLU A 19 -10.02 -3.38 5.18
N ILE A 20 -9.37 -2.27 5.54
CA ILE A 20 -8.03 -1.92 5.09
C ILE A 20 -7.03 -2.22 6.21
N LYS A 21 -6.19 -3.25 6.02
CA LYS A 21 -5.12 -3.63 6.93
C LYS A 21 -3.80 -3.08 6.41
N LEU A 22 -3.25 -2.10 7.12
CA LEU A 22 -1.96 -1.49 6.80
C LEU A 22 -0.80 -2.46 7.07
N SER A 23 0.34 -2.22 6.44
CA SER A 23 1.59 -2.87 6.81
C SER A 23 2.04 -2.41 8.19
N GLU A 24 2.10 -3.35 9.12
CA GLU A 24 2.60 -3.16 10.48
C GLU A 24 4.10 -3.44 10.57
N THR A 25 4.74 -2.87 11.58
CA THR A 25 6.17 -3.05 11.83
C THR A 25 6.46 -3.71 13.17
N ASP A 26 7.33 -4.71 13.15
CA ASP A 26 7.81 -5.45 14.33
C ASP A 26 8.96 -4.70 15.02
N GLU A 27 8.73 -4.22 16.25
CA GLU A 27 9.73 -3.48 17.04
C GLU A 27 11.03 -4.24 17.27
N ALA A 28 11.01 -5.58 17.30
CA ALA A 28 12.22 -6.38 17.44
C ALA A 28 13.19 -6.23 16.24
N LYS A 29 12.73 -5.62 15.14
CA LYS A 29 13.51 -5.38 13.91
C LYS A 29 13.70 -3.89 13.60
N ALA A 30 13.39 -2.99 14.54
CA ALA A 30 13.50 -1.54 14.34
C ALA A 30 14.90 -1.12 13.83
N ASP A 31 15.98 -1.54 14.50
CA ASP A 31 17.36 -1.21 14.09
C ASP A 31 17.69 -1.67 12.67
N ARG A 32 17.12 -2.80 12.24
CA ARG A 32 17.34 -3.33 10.90
C ARG A 32 16.59 -2.51 9.86
N ARG A 33 15.34 -2.11 10.15
CA ARG A 33 14.59 -1.20 9.28
C ARG A 33 15.26 0.15 9.17
N GLU A 34 15.75 0.69 10.29
CA GLU A 34 16.42 1.99 10.32
C GLU A 34 17.62 2.02 9.37
N LYS A 35 18.42 0.95 9.34
CA LYS A 35 19.55 0.80 8.41
C LYS A 35 19.16 0.55 6.95
N ALA A 36 17.91 0.17 6.69
CA ALA A 36 17.41 -0.13 5.36
C ALA A 36 16.67 1.06 4.72
N PHE A 37 16.36 2.09 5.51
CA PHE A 37 15.78 3.31 4.98
C PHE A 37 16.81 4.08 4.17
N GLU A 38 16.35 4.64 3.06
CA GLU A 38 17.00 5.78 2.43
C GLU A 38 16.96 7.00 3.36
N ASP A 39 17.82 7.97 3.08
CA ASP A 39 17.84 9.22 3.83
C ASP A 39 16.50 9.96 3.76
N TRP A 40 16.22 10.74 4.80
CA TRP A 40 15.10 11.68 4.79
C TRP A 40 15.32 12.76 3.75
N ILE A 41 14.44 12.79 2.74
CA ILE A 41 14.46 13.79 1.68
C ILE A 41 13.22 14.68 1.71
N PRO A 42 13.27 15.90 1.16
CA PRO A 42 12.09 16.70 0.89
C PRO A 42 11.10 15.96 -0.01
N MET A 43 9.80 16.05 0.27
CA MET A 43 8.77 15.41 -0.58
C MET A 43 8.84 15.83 -2.06
N ALA A 44 9.30 17.06 -2.35
CA ALA A 44 9.49 17.57 -3.70
C ALA A 44 10.55 16.77 -4.51
N GLU A 45 11.49 16.12 -3.82
CA GLU A 45 12.58 15.34 -4.42
C GLU A 45 12.22 13.86 -4.57
N ASN A 46 11.10 13.43 -3.98
CA ASN A 46 10.75 12.00 -3.89
C ASN A 46 10.56 11.34 -5.25
N GLN A 47 9.97 12.02 -6.23
CA GLN A 47 9.80 11.42 -7.56
C GLN A 47 11.15 11.19 -8.24
N VAL A 48 12.08 12.15 -8.11
CA VAL A 48 13.43 12.04 -8.70
C VAL A 48 14.21 10.89 -8.06
N GLN A 49 14.21 10.77 -6.73
CA GLN A 49 14.85 9.64 -6.04
C GLN A 49 14.19 8.32 -6.42
N PHE A 50 12.86 8.28 -6.50
CA PHE A 50 12.13 7.08 -6.88
C PHE A 50 12.54 6.60 -8.27
N ASP A 51 12.55 7.48 -9.27
CA ASP A 51 12.90 7.15 -10.65
C ASP A 51 14.35 6.66 -10.73
N GLN A 52 15.29 7.33 -10.05
CA GLN A 52 16.68 6.88 -9.98
C GLN A 52 16.80 5.46 -9.41
N LEU A 53 16.20 5.20 -8.23
CA LEU A 53 16.31 3.90 -7.58
C LEU A 53 15.62 2.80 -8.39
N VAL A 54 14.46 3.09 -8.96
CA VAL A 54 13.65 2.12 -9.70
C VAL A 54 14.21 1.84 -11.09
N ASP A 55 14.52 2.86 -11.87
CA ASP A 55 14.88 2.70 -13.28
C ASP A 55 16.38 2.49 -13.47
N GLU A 56 17.22 3.19 -12.70
CA GLU A 56 18.67 3.13 -12.87
C GLU A 56 19.31 2.07 -11.97
N GLU A 57 18.86 1.97 -10.71
CA GLU A 57 19.44 1.03 -9.73
C GLU A 57 18.67 -0.29 -9.60
N ASN A 58 17.61 -0.46 -10.40
CA ASN A 58 16.76 -1.66 -10.43
C ASN A 58 16.29 -2.09 -9.03
N LYS A 59 15.82 -1.12 -8.25
CA LYS A 59 15.28 -1.34 -6.92
C LYS A 59 13.77 -1.54 -6.93
N PHE A 60 13.25 -2.07 -5.83
CA PHE A 60 11.84 -2.33 -5.61
C PHE A 60 11.42 -1.67 -4.29
N PRO A 61 10.43 -0.77 -4.29
CA PRO A 61 9.97 -0.09 -3.09
C PRO A 61 9.09 -1.00 -2.22
N ILE A 62 9.35 -1.08 -0.93
CA ILE A 62 8.60 -1.99 -0.02
C ILE A 62 7.99 -1.29 1.20
N PHE A 63 8.38 -0.05 1.49
CA PHE A 63 7.85 0.69 2.62
C PHE A 63 8.12 2.17 2.47
N SER A 64 7.23 3.01 2.98
CA SER A 64 7.41 4.47 2.95
C SER A 64 6.80 5.10 4.20
N ILE A 65 7.53 6.02 4.81
CA ILE A 65 7.05 6.84 5.94
C ILE A 65 7.21 8.32 5.63
N ARG A 66 6.27 9.11 6.15
CA ARG A 66 6.15 10.53 5.84
C ARG A 66 5.99 11.33 7.13
N GLU A 67 6.85 12.32 7.28
CA GLU A 67 6.82 13.30 8.36
C GLU A 67 6.93 14.67 7.70
N TYR A 68 5.79 15.30 7.42
CA TYR A 68 5.75 16.52 6.61
C TYR A 68 6.77 17.57 7.10
N PRO A 69 7.65 18.11 6.23
CA PRO A 69 7.65 18.05 4.76
C PRO A 69 8.57 16.97 4.15
N LYS A 70 8.95 15.95 4.92
CA LYS A 70 9.94 14.93 4.55
C LYS A 70 9.33 13.56 4.33
N ILE A 71 10.04 12.75 3.57
CA ILE A 71 9.72 11.36 3.27
C ILE A 71 11.00 10.54 3.25
N ARG A 72 10.89 9.27 3.62
CA ARG A 72 11.91 8.26 3.34
C ARG A 72 11.23 6.94 3.06
N SER A 73 11.91 6.10 2.30
CA SER A 73 11.39 4.81 1.88
C SER A 73 12.43 3.72 2.04
N ILE A 74 11.98 2.48 2.10
CA ILE A 74 12.85 1.30 2.05
C ILE A 74 12.70 0.71 0.66
N PHE A 75 13.84 0.45 0.04
CA PHE A 75 13.94 -0.27 -1.21
C PHE A 75 14.74 -1.57 -1.02
N ILE A 76 14.42 -2.59 -1.81
CA ILE A 76 15.19 -3.83 -1.91
C ILE A 76 15.68 -4.02 -3.34
N ASP A 77 16.64 -4.92 -3.53
CA ASP A 77 17.00 -5.35 -4.89
C ASP A 77 15.77 -5.97 -5.55
N ARG A 78 15.43 -5.51 -6.76
CA ARG A 78 14.25 -6.00 -7.46
C ARG A 78 14.43 -7.48 -7.80
N PRO A 79 13.53 -8.38 -7.34
CA PRO A 79 13.59 -9.77 -7.74
C PRO A 79 13.48 -9.93 -9.25
N LYS A 80 14.20 -10.90 -9.82
CA LYS A 80 14.24 -11.09 -11.28
C LYS A 80 12.84 -11.39 -11.82
N GLY A 81 12.37 -10.54 -12.74
CA GLY A 81 11.03 -10.65 -13.32
C GLY A 81 9.90 -10.21 -12.39
N ALA A 82 10.22 -9.41 -11.36
CA ALA A 82 9.22 -8.65 -10.62
C ALA A 82 8.83 -7.41 -11.43
N ASN A 83 7.53 -7.28 -11.70
CA ASN A 83 6.86 -6.08 -12.18
C ASN A 83 5.98 -5.58 -11.04
N PHE A 84 5.82 -4.27 -10.93
CA PHE A 84 5.13 -3.68 -9.79
C PHE A 84 4.43 -2.39 -10.16
N TRP A 85 3.50 -2.01 -9.28
CA TRP A 85 2.85 -0.71 -9.28
C TRP A 85 3.06 -0.08 -7.93
N THR A 86 3.48 1.19 -7.89
CA THR A 86 3.57 1.96 -6.65
C THR A 86 2.87 3.29 -6.84
N PHE A 87 2.03 3.66 -5.89
CA PHE A 87 1.32 4.92 -5.89
C PHE A 87 1.41 5.60 -4.53
N ALA A 88 1.38 6.92 -4.55
CA ALA A 88 1.55 7.78 -3.40
C ALA A 88 0.37 8.74 -3.26
N SER A 89 0.11 9.19 -2.03
CA SER A 89 -0.85 10.25 -1.73
C SER A 89 -2.30 9.96 -2.16
N MET A 90 -2.69 8.68 -2.24
CA MET A 90 -4.02 8.26 -2.68
C MET A 90 -5.06 8.54 -1.59
N THR A 91 -6.27 8.95 -1.99
CA THR A 91 -7.48 8.78 -1.18
C THR A 91 -7.83 7.31 -1.01
N GLU A 92 -8.75 7.01 -0.10
CA GLU A 92 -9.30 5.66 0.05
C GLU A 92 -9.97 5.17 -1.25
N ASN A 93 -10.82 5.99 -1.89
CA ASN A 93 -11.48 5.61 -3.14
C ASN A 93 -10.46 5.26 -4.25
N GLU A 94 -9.42 6.07 -4.41
CA GLU A 94 -8.36 5.78 -5.40
C GLU A 94 -7.60 4.49 -5.06
N LEU A 95 -7.34 4.23 -3.77
CA LEU A 95 -6.71 2.99 -3.31
C LEU A 95 -7.57 1.77 -3.69
N LEU A 96 -8.88 1.82 -3.41
CA LEU A 96 -9.80 0.70 -3.70
C LEU A 96 -9.99 0.48 -5.20
N GLU A 97 -10.06 1.54 -6.00
CA GLU A 97 -10.10 1.43 -7.46
C GLU A 97 -8.83 0.78 -8.02
N LYS A 98 -7.67 1.16 -7.50
CA LYS A 98 -6.37 0.59 -7.90
C LYS A 98 -6.20 -0.84 -7.43
N GLU A 99 -6.61 -1.16 -6.20
CA GLU A 99 -6.62 -2.52 -5.67
C GLU A 99 -7.43 -3.43 -6.59
N LYS A 100 -8.68 -3.06 -6.86
CA LYS A 100 -9.55 -3.82 -7.77
C LYS A 100 -8.93 -3.97 -9.15
N LYS A 101 -8.35 -2.91 -9.70
CA LYS A 101 -7.72 -2.95 -11.01
C LYS A 101 -6.53 -3.92 -11.04
N HIS A 102 -5.57 -3.74 -10.14
CA HIS A 102 -4.29 -4.45 -10.19
C HIS A 102 -4.43 -5.91 -9.75
N THR A 103 -5.36 -6.22 -8.84
CA THR A 103 -5.70 -7.61 -8.50
C THR A 103 -6.30 -8.35 -9.71
N ASN A 104 -7.14 -7.69 -10.52
CA ASN A 104 -7.62 -8.26 -11.79
C ASN A 104 -6.52 -8.42 -12.85
N GLU A 105 -5.43 -7.65 -12.75
CA GLU A 105 -4.25 -7.76 -13.64
C GLU A 105 -3.24 -8.83 -13.16
N GLY A 106 -3.53 -9.55 -12.06
CA GLY A 106 -2.65 -10.59 -11.52
C GLY A 106 -1.52 -10.05 -10.62
N TYR A 107 -1.72 -8.87 -10.04
CA TYR A 107 -0.86 -8.32 -9.01
C TYR A 107 -1.45 -8.56 -7.61
N VAL A 108 -0.61 -8.49 -6.59
CA VAL A 108 -0.98 -8.65 -5.18
C VAL A 108 -0.44 -7.45 -4.41
N LEU A 109 -1.27 -6.87 -3.54
CA LEU A 109 -0.86 -5.84 -2.60
C LEU A 109 0.15 -6.43 -1.61
N ILE A 110 1.31 -5.79 -1.48
CA ILE A 110 2.37 -6.25 -0.57
C ILE A 110 2.65 -5.28 0.56
N ALA A 111 2.49 -3.98 0.32
CA ALA A 111 2.83 -2.95 1.27
C ALA A 111 1.85 -1.79 1.16
N LEU A 112 1.36 -1.31 2.30
CA LEU A 112 0.44 -0.19 2.41
C LEU A 112 0.75 0.59 3.67
N THR A 113 1.01 1.88 3.54
CA THR A 113 1.14 2.80 4.68
C THR A 113 0.17 3.97 4.52
N SER A 114 -0.19 4.59 5.63
CA SER A 114 -0.99 5.80 5.64
C SER A 114 -0.21 6.96 6.27
N HIS A 115 -0.58 8.18 5.89
CA HIS A 115 -0.04 9.40 6.47
C HIS A 115 -1.09 10.50 6.39
N LYS A 116 -0.92 11.55 7.18
CA LYS A 116 -1.74 12.75 7.05
C LYS A 116 -1.09 13.75 6.09
N ASN A 117 -1.88 14.35 5.21
CA ASN A 117 -1.42 15.47 4.37
C ASN A 117 -1.46 16.81 5.14
N GLN A 118 -1.13 17.92 4.47
CA GLN A 118 -1.16 19.27 5.07
C GLN A 118 -2.55 19.67 5.61
N SER A 119 -3.62 19.08 5.08
CA SER A 119 -5.01 19.33 5.48
C SER A 119 -5.51 18.35 6.54
N ASP A 120 -4.62 17.57 7.17
CA ASP A 120 -4.93 16.51 8.15
C ASP A 120 -5.74 15.32 7.58
N GLU A 121 -5.84 15.20 6.25
CA GLU A 121 -6.54 14.10 5.59
C GLU A 121 -5.64 12.87 5.47
N ILE A 122 -6.21 11.68 5.72
CA ILE A 122 -5.51 10.40 5.53
C ILE A 122 -5.27 10.16 4.05
N ARG A 123 -4.02 9.86 3.71
CA ARG A 123 -3.57 9.49 2.38
C ARG A 123 -2.75 8.21 2.43
N TYR A 124 -2.86 7.41 1.39
CA TYR A 124 -2.23 6.11 1.30
C TYR A 124 -1.04 6.10 0.34
N TRP A 125 -0.04 5.31 0.70
CA TRP A 125 1.05 4.88 -0.17
C TRP A 125 0.99 3.36 -0.25
N ALA A 126 1.07 2.79 -1.45
CA ALA A 126 0.95 1.35 -1.62
C ALA A 126 1.82 0.82 -2.76
N THR A 127 2.24 -0.43 -2.63
CA THR A 127 2.93 -1.18 -3.69
C THR A 127 2.27 -2.53 -3.92
N TRP A 128 2.08 -2.86 -5.20
CA TRP A 128 1.63 -4.16 -5.68
C TRP A 128 2.73 -4.84 -6.50
N VAL A 129 2.85 -6.16 -6.42
CA VAL A 129 3.77 -6.96 -7.25
C VAL A 129 3.03 -8.04 -8.01
N ASN A 130 3.51 -8.42 -9.19
CA ASN A 130 2.95 -9.58 -9.90
C ASN A 130 2.99 -10.83 -9.01
N GLN A 131 1.87 -11.55 -8.94
CA GLN A 131 1.64 -12.65 -7.98
C GLN A 131 2.74 -13.71 -7.98
N SER A 132 3.34 -13.99 -9.16
CA SER A 132 4.43 -14.98 -9.28
C SER A 132 5.70 -14.62 -8.50
N ARG A 133 5.84 -13.37 -8.01
CA ARG A 133 6.99 -12.89 -7.23
C ARG A 133 6.66 -12.47 -5.80
N GLU A 134 5.40 -12.54 -5.40
CA GLU A 134 4.93 -12.19 -4.05
C GLU A 134 5.80 -12.84 -2.95
N ARG A 135 6.01 -14.16 -3.02
CA ARG A 135 6.76 -14.90 -1.98
C ARG A 135 8.20 -14.43 -1.80
N GLU A 136 8.86 -13.98 -2.87
CA GLU A 136 10.23 -13.48 -2.82
C GLU A 136 10.27 -12.12 -2.12
N VAL A 137 9.36 -11.21 -2.50
CA VAL A 137 9.23 -9.90 -1.86
C VAL A 137 8.82 -10.03 -0.39
N MET A 138 7.86 -10.90 -0.09
CA MET A 138 7.40 -11.17 1.29
C MET A 138 8.48 -11.77 2.19
N ARG A 139 9.52 -12.40 1.64
CA ARG A 139 10.70 -12.82 2.42
C ARG A 139 11.48 -11.61 2.91
N GLU A 140 11.69 -10.61 2.05
CA GLU A 140 12.40 -9.39 2.40
C GLU A 140 11.61 -8.51 3.38
N LEU A 141 10.29 -8.35 3.17
CA LEU A 141 9.42 -7.66 4.15
C LEU A 141 9.54 -8.30 5.54
N ARG A 142 9.41 -9.63 5.63
CA ARG A 142 9.57 -10.34 6.91
C ARG A 142 10.97 -10.21 7.51
N ARG A 143 12.02 -10.17 6.69
CA ARG A 143 13.40 -9.95 7.15
C ARG A 143 13.54 -8.58 7.82
N LEU A 144 12.79 -7.59 7.35
CA LEU A 144 12.72 -6.23 7.89
C LEU A 144 11.64 -6.06 8.95
N GLY A 145 10.79 -7.07 9.17
CA GLY A 145 9.73 -7.00 10.17
C GLY A 145 8.58 -6.13 9.71
N ILE A 146 8.20 -6.24 8.44
CA ILE A 146 7.06 -5.56 7.84
C ILE A 146 6.04 -6.64 7.47
N THR A 147 4.78 -6.46 7.85
CA THR A 147 3.69 -7.38 7.48
C THR A 147 3.14 -7.04 6.09
N GLN A 148 2.52 -8.03 5.45
CA GLN A 148 1.77 -7.79 4.23
C GLN A 148 0.57 -6.91 4.55
N ALA A 149 0.24 -5.99 3.64
CA ALA A 149 -1.01 -5.27 3.69
C ALA A 149 -2.14 -6.09 3.04
N GLU A 150 -3.36 -5.92 3.52
CA GLU A 150 -4.54 -6.63 3.03
C GLU A 150 -5.70 -5.64 2.87
N ILE A 151 -6.50 -5.82 1.83
CA ILE A 151 -7.77 -5.12 1.64
C ILE A 151 -8.83 -6.19 1.45
N GLU A 152 -9.73 -6.32 2.42
CA GLU A 152 -10.83 -7.28 2.39
C GLU A 152 -12.11 -6.55 2.00
N THR A 153 -12.75 -7.02 0.92
CA THR A 153 -14.08 -6.55 0.51
C THR A 153 -15.07 -7.67 0.78
N ASP A 154 -15.96 -7.48 1.76
CA ASP A 154 -17.12 -8.36 1.97
C ASP A 154 -18.08 -8.32 0.77
#